data_AF-A0A9Q5I502-F1
#
_entry.id   AF-A0A9Q5I502-F1
#
_cell.length_a   1.000
_cell.length_b   1.000
_cell.length_c   1.000
_cell.angle_alpha   90.00
_cell.angle_beta   90.00
_cell.angle_gamma   90.00
#
_symmetry.space_group_name_H-M   'P 1'
#
loop_
_entity.id
_entity.type
_entity.pdbx_description
1 polymer ?
#
loop_
_entity_poly.entity_id
_entity_poly.type
_entity_poly.pdbx_seq_one_letter_code
_entity_poly.pdbx_strand_id
1 'polypeptide(L)'
;MAENDALIRPYVHGDEDNRLVRFTVAKAAMEPLAAANRKDPHFGSWGYLRPLPGFAVMSLPIMRQRPEFEKQSIETLKRPDIANITEYYSRSPSSGFWIYDFGNQFVGLIAVDASTDSLSDDTVSSSQEAARETARSITSGKDKIHKPNTPPTAVIRHFYVAELYRTAVAQNDLITFAVKRIFESSSVVERIRMTPSPLMDYIEHSLKSAGFEVIEQGPKVELKVIDWTNDVPGYGDSPVDWKLRIDEIQSAIKGSSRDATVVIDSVDTIEEDLESPSEASSRLVCHITALSPVLPFLKQPRFAPSFIHLIAHPPALLTHLSRAYLTSPPSSSSSSSDSPDALKFWRVFVPLSDRPLEIEALVFGSDEHAEGGGSPDELVVEILVRGRGADVPIISSVPVSGSGKRKGIERVLEGWSVSKGGPVPLEELDSLKNVWKKKILSQPEAPDPTKDLTFNLSLTDSQQASRSQVPLPYEHNGRSTSSQNQSAHIFYDPDSADDLDDEDPDEDLDL
;
A
#
# COMPACT_ATOMS: atom_id res chain seq x y z
N MET A 1 25.30 3.03 44.55
CA MET A 1 26.15 2.78 43.36
C MET A 1 25.82 1.37 42.92
N ALA A 2 24.88 1.21 41.98
CA ALA A 2 24.64 -0.09 41.38
C ALA A 2 25.74 -0.31 40.32
N GLU A 3 26.44 -1.44 40.38
CA GLU A 3 27.39 -1.85 39.34
C GLU A 3 26.65 -1.95 38.01
N ASN A 4 26.95 -1.03 37.09
CA ASN A 4 26.46 -1.08 35.71
C ASN A 4 27.31 -2.08 34.93
N ASP A 5 27.13 -3.37 35.20
CA ASP A 5 27.87 -4.42 34.52
C ASP A 5 27.16 -4.83 33.22
N ALA A 6 27.96 -4.91 32.15
CA ALA A 6 27.58 -5.48 30.87
C ALA A 6 27.62 -7.00 30.97
N LEU A 7 26.50 -7.67 30.69
CA LEU A 7 26.37 -9.13 30.81
C LEU A 7 25.68 -9.73 29.59
N ILE A 8 26.34 -10.68 28.94
CA ILE A 8 25.70 -11.57 27.96
C ILE A 8 25.33 -12.87 28.67
N ARG A 9 24.03 -13.16 28.76
CA ARG A 9 23.48 -14.32 29.46
C ARG A 9 22.65 -15.21 28.52
N PRO A 10 22.52 -16.52 28.80
CA PRO A 10 21.57 -17.35 28.07
C PRO A 10 20.13 -16.90 28.33
N TYR A 11 19.26 -17.11 27.35
CA TYR A 11 17.81 -16.96 27.51
C TYR A 11 17.29 -17.85 28.64
N VAL A 12 16.44 -17.29 29.50
CA VAL A 12 15.76 -18.04 30.57
C VAL A 12 14.28 -18.11 30.24
N HIS A 13 13.69 -19.30 30.35
CA HIS A 13 12.26 -19.48 30.12
C HIS A 13 11.46 -18.82 31.26
N GLY A 14 11.01 -17.59 31.04
CA GLY A 14 10.17 -16.83 31.95
C GLY A 14 9.29 -15.85 31.18
N ASP A 15 8.20 -15.38 31.82
CA ASP A 15 7.21 -14.52 31.16
C ASP A 15 7.81 -13.22 30.62
N GLU A 16 8.76 -12.62 31.35
CA GLU A 16 9.42 -11.37 30.93
C GLU A 16 10.33 -11.57 29.72
N ASP A 17 11.29 -12.50 29.81
CA ASP A 17 12.22 -12.83 28.72
C ASP A 17 11.47 -13.30 27.46
N ASN A 18 10.40 -14.10 27.62
CA ASN A 18 9.63 -14.61 26.47
C ASN A 18 8.89 -13.48 25.74
N ARG A 19 8.29 -12.54 26.48
CA ARG A 19 7.66 -11.35 25.88
C ARG A 19 8.70 -10.45 25.22
N LEU A 20 9.81 -10.19 25.90
CA LEU A 20 10.90 -9.36 25.39
C LEU A 20 11.47 -9.93 24.09
N VAL A 21 11.80 -11.23 24.07
CA VAL A 21 12.37 -11.89 22.91
C VAL A 21 11.40 -11.89 21.74
N ARG A 22 10.13 -12.29 21.94
CA ARG A 22 9.14 -12.31 20.85
C ARG A 22 8.92 -10.92 20.27
N PHE A 23 8.75 -9.91 21.14
CA PHE A 23 8.62 -8.53 20.70
C PHE A 23 9.85 -8.08 19.91
N THR A 24 11.05 -8.40 20.39
CA THR A 24 12.30 -7.97 19.77
C THR A 24 12.57 -8.68 18.45
N VAL A 25 12.27 -9.97 18.34
CA VAL A 25 12.39 -10.74 17.09
C VAL A 25 11.42 -10.20 16.03
N ALA A 26 10.17 -9.92 16.40
CA ALA A 26 9.22 -9.26 15.51
C ALA A 26 9.72 -7.87 15.09
N LYS A 27 10.25 -7.08 16.04
CA LYS A 27 10.83 -5.77 15.76
C LYS A 27 12.03 -5.86 14.82
N ALA A 28 12.90 -6.85 14.98
CA ALA A 28 14.06 -7.07 14.13
C ALA A 28 13.65 -7.44 12.69
N ALA A 29 12.60 -8.25 12.52
CA ALA A 29 12.04 -8.56 11.20
C ALA A 29 11.46 -7.31 10.49
N MET A 30 10.91 -6.37 11.26
CA MET A 30 10.44 -5.06 10.75
C MET A 30 11.56 -4.01 10.62
N GLU A 31 12.77 -4.29 11.09
CA GLU A 31 13.86 -3.31 11.14
C GLU A 31 14.27 -2.80 9.76
N PRO A 32 14.37 -3.64 8.70
CA PRO A 32 14.66 -3.14 7.36
C PRO A 32 13.64 -2.10 6.89
N LEU A 33 12.36 -2.26 7.22
CA LEU A 33 11.33 -1.26 6.93
C LEU A 33 11.56 0.02 7.75
N ALA A 34 11.86 -0.11 9.05
CA ALA A 34 12.15 1.04 9.90
C ALA A 34 13.43 1.78 9.47
N ALA A 35 14.45 1.07 8.99
CA ALA A 35 15.69 1.62 8.46
C ALA A 35 15.47 2.27 7.08
N ALA A 36 14.64 1.68 6.21
CA ALA A 36 14.18 2.35 4.99
C ALA A 36 13.44 3.65 5.29
N ASN A 37 12.72 3.70 6.42
CA ASN A 37 11.94 4.86 6.87
C ASN A 37 12.75 5.86 7.72
N ARG A 38 13.98 5.52 8.12
CA ARG A 38 14.86 6.37 8.93
C ARG A 38 16.04 6.82 8.10
N LYS A 39 16.18 8.13 7.97
CA LYS A 39 17.51 8.73 7.91
C LYS A 39 17.53 9.97 8.79
N ASP A 40 18.05 9.80 10.01
CA ASP A 40 19.24 10.53 10.44
C ASP A 40 19.77 9.94 11.77
N PRO A 41 21.01 9.42 11.87
CA PRO A 41 21.61 8.98 13.13
C PRO A 41 21.93 10.12 14.11
N HIS A 42 21.76 11.40 13.72
CA HIS A 42 22.06 12.55 14.57
C HIS A 42 20.96 12.93 15.58
N PHE A 43 19.74 12.44 15.42
CA PHE A 43 18.66 12.68 16.37
C PHE A 43 18.29 11.38 17.09
N GLY A 44 18.74 11.25 18.33
CA GLY A 44 18.37 10.16 19.24
C GLY A 44 16.86 10.10 19.55
N SER A 45 16.50 9.85 20.80
CA SER A 45 15.12 9.61 21.31
C SER A 45 13.99 10.55 20.86
N TRP A 46 14.28 11.65 20.16
CA TRP A 46 13.32 12.58 19.55
C TRP A 46 12.65 12.09 18.27
N GLY A 47 13.20 11.07 17.59
CA GLY A 47 12.54 10.46 16.42
C GLY A 47 11.21 9.75 16.74
N TYR A 48 10.98 9.37 18.01
CA TYR A 48 9.75 8.74 18.48
C TYR A 48 8.61 9.74 18.77
N LEU A 49 8.89 11.04 18.78
CA LEU A 49 7.91 12.10 19.11
C LEU A 49 7.20 12.70 17.89
N ARG A 50 7.25 12.06 16.72
CA ARG A 50 6.30 12.38 15.63
C ARG A 50 5.12 11.40 15.58
N PRO A 51 4.10 11.60 16.44
CA PRO A 51 2.72 11.39 16.05
C PRO A 51 2.01 12.75 16.08
N LEU A 52 2.08 13.50 14.98
CA LEU A 52 1.08 14.52 14.68
C LEU A 52 0.10 13.90 13.66
N PRO A 53 -1.21 13.85 13.96
CA PRO A 53 -2.22 13.13 13.18
C PRO A 53 -2.24 13.46 11.67
N GLY A 54 -1.82 14.67 11.28
CA GLY A 54 -1.78 15.12 9.88
C GLY A 54 -0.71 14.45 9.00
N PHE A 55 0.30 13.78 9.56
CA PHE A 55 1.38 13.15 8.78
C PHE A 55 1.23 11.64 8.60
N ALA A 56 0.18 11.02 9.14
CA ALA A 56 -0.09 9.59 8.94
C ALA A 56 -0.32 9.24 7.46
N VAL A 57 -0.81 10.20 6.65
CA VAL A 57 -1.11 10.03 5.21
C VAL A 57 0.17 9.93 4.36
N MET A 58 1.31 10.45 4.82
CA MET A 58 2.60 10.38 4.10
C MET A 58 3.24 8.98 4.15
N SER A 59 2.69 8.06 4.94
CA SER A 59 3.14 6.67 5.01
C SER A 59 2.54 5.78 3.92
N LEU A 60 1.57 6.26 3.12
CA LEU A 60 0.79 5.44 2.19
C LEU A 60 1.56 4.83 1.00
N PRO A 61 2.62 5.44 0.42
CA PRO A 61 3.45 4.77 -0.60
C PRO A 61 4.25 3.60 0.00
N ILE A 62 4.63 3.73 1.27
CA ILE A 62 5.48 2.82 2.03
C ILE A 62 4.64 1.72 2.71
N MET A 63 3.35 1.99 2.95
CA MET A 63 2.35 0.97 3.28
C MET A 63 2.20 -0.11 2.19
N ARG A 64 2.78 0.06 0.99
CA ARG A 64 2.83 -1.02 -0.02
C ARG A 64 3.78 -2.16 0.32
N GLN A 65 4.83 -1.92 1.12
CA GLN A 65 5.77 -2.96 1.55
C GLN A 65 5.46 -3.45 2.96
N ARG A 66 4.73 -2.65 3.76
CA ARG A 66 4.35 -2.98 5.13
C ARG A 66 3.63 -4.35 5.27
N PRO A 67 2.66 -4.73 4.42
CA PRO A 67 2.03 -6.05 4.49
C PRO A 67 3.03 -7.19 4.35
N GLU A 68 4.06 -7.04 3.50
CA GLU A 68 5.07 -8.08 3.31
C GLU A 68 5.99 -8.20 4.53
N PHE A 69 6.42 -7.08 5.11
CA PHE A 69 7.20 -7.10 6.35
C PHE A 69 6.39 -7.58 7.57
N GLU A 70 5.10 -7.22 7.65
CA GLU A 70 4.19 -7.72 8.69
C GLU A 70 3.97 -9.23 8.53
N LYS A 71 3.73 -9.70 7.29
CA LYS A 71 3.66 -11.13 6.98
C LYS A 71 4.96 -11.84 7.36
N GLN A 72 6.12 -11.30 6.99
CA GLN A 72 7.43 -11.84 7.34
C GLN A 72 7.62 -11.90 8.87
N SER A 73 7.18 -10.87 9.60
CA SER A 73 7.26 -10.84 11.07
C SER A 73 6.35 -11.88 11.72
N ILE A 74 5.11 -12.00 11.24
CA ILE A 74 4.15 -13.02 11.69
C ILE A 74 4.69 -14.42 11.37
N GLU A 75 5.24 -14.63 10.18
CA GLU A 75 5.84 -15.88 9.76
C GLU A 75 7.04 -16.24 10.65
N THR A 76 7.92 -15.27 10.92
CA THR A 76 9.07 -15.41 11.81
C THR A 76 8.63 -15.80 13.23
N LEU A 77 7.57 -15.19 13.77
CA LEU A 77 7.02 -15.54 15.08
C LEU A 77 6.35 -16.93 15.11
N LYS A 78 5.91 -17.44 13.96
CA LYS A 78 5.31 -18.78 13.80
C LYS A 78 6.34 -19.88 13.55
N ARG A 79 7.63 -19.53 13.43
CA ARG A 79 8.70 -20.51 13.29
C ARG A 79 8.86 -21.34 14.57
N PRO A 80 9.28 -22.61 14.45
CA PRO A 80 9.39 -23.53 15.59
C PRO A 80 10.40 -23.08 16.65
N ASP A 81 11.40 -22.29 16.27
CA ASP A 81 12.41 -21.72 17.17
C ASP A 81 11.86 -20.67 18.12
N ILE A 82 10.90 -19.86 17.69
CA ILE A 82 10.24 -18.86 18.54
C ILE A 82 9.07 -19.46 19.33
N ALA A 83 8.43 -20.51 18.79
CA ALA A 83 7.36 -21.22 19.48
C ALA A 83 7.84 -21.84 20.81
N ASN A 84 8.99 -22.53 20.79
CA ASN A 84 9.63 -23.07 21.99
C ASN A 84 11.16 -22.84 21.98
N ILE A 85 11.58 -21.63 22.36
CA ILE A 85 12.98 -21.18 22.33
C ILE A 85 13.90 -22.12 23.09
N THR A 86 13.58 -22.45 24.34
CA THR A 86 14.44 -23.27 25.20
C THR A 86 14.64 -24.66 24.62
N GLU A 87 13.56 -25.32 24.21
CA GLU A 87 13.64 -26.67 23.64
C GLU A 87 14.39 -26.63 22.30
N TYR A 88 14.05 -25.69 21.42
CA TYR A 88 14.61 -25.61 20.08
C TYR A 88 16.13 -25.39 20.07
N TYR A 89 16.63 -24.44 20.86
CA TYR A 89 18.06 -24.14 20.93
C TYR A 89 18.83 -25.12 21.83
N SER A 90 18.15 -26.01 22.56
CA SER A 90 18.80 -27.12 23.28
C SER A 90 19.09 -28.36 22.41
N ARG A 91 18.60 -28.38 21.16
CA ARG A 91 18.73 -29.53 20.24
C ARG A 91 20.18 -29.82 19.80
N SER A 92 21.09 -28.87 19.96
CA SER A 92 22.51 -29.02 19.62
C SER A 92 23.38 -28.30 20.65
N PRO A 93 24.53 -28.86 21.04
CA PRO A 93 25.44 -28.20 21.99
C PRO A 93 26.03 -26.89 21.45
N SER A 94 26.05 -26.73 20.12
CA SER A 94 26.49 -25.52 19.42
C SER A 94 25.33 -24.60 19.00
N SER A 95 24.11 -24.88 19.46
CA SER A 95 22.98 -23.95 19.38
C SER A 95 22.90 -23.11 20.66
N GLY A 96 22.37 -21.89 20.54
CA GLY A 96 22.14 -21.05 21.71
C GLY A 96 21.34 -19.81 21.40
N PHE A 97 20.68 -19.29 22.44
CA PHE A 97 19.98 -18.01 22.42
C PHE A 97 20.53 -17.18 23.58
N TRP A 98 21.10 -16.02 23.27
CA TRP A 98 21.73 -15.15 24.25
C TRP A 98 21.14 -13.75 24.21
N ILE A 99 21.01 -13.17 25.40
CA ILE A 99 20.56 -11.82 25.65
C ILE A 99 21.74 -11.02 26.19
N TYR A 100 21.94 -9.82 25.65
CA TYR A 100 22.89 -8.84 26.14
C TYR A 100 22.13 -7.82 26.97
N ASP A 101 22.45 -7.72 28.25
CA ASP A 101 21.95 -6.72 29.17
C ASP A 101 23.10 -5.80 29.65
N PHE A 102 22.76 -4.53 29.92
CA PHE A 102 23.63 -3.58 30.60
C PHE A 102 22.89 -3.06 31.84
N GLY A 103 23.34 -3.48 33.03
CA GLY A 103 22.58 -3.29 34.26
C GLY A 103 21.22 -3.98 34.18
N ASN A 104 20.12 -3.20 34.18
CA ASN A 104 18.75 -3.71 34.04
C ASN A 104 18.11 -3.31 32.69
N GLN A 105 18.93 -2.98 31.69
CA GLN A 105 18.48 -2.56 30.37
C GLN A 105 18.89 -3.57 29.30
N PHE A 106 17.93 -3.92 28.44
CA PHE A 106 18.17 -4.76 27.28
C PHE A 106 19.00 -4.02 26.22
N VAL A 107 20.11 -4.65 25.81
CA VAL A 107 21.03 -4.15 24.77
C VAL A 107 20.77 -4.83 23.43
N GLY A 108 20.62 -6.15 23.42
CA GLY A 108 20.47 -6.92 22.19
C GLY A 108 20.29 -8.41 22.41
N LEU A 109 20.07 -9.14 21.32
CA LEU A 109 19.98 -10.60 21.33
C LEU A 109 20.63 -11.21 20.10
N ILE A 110 21.09 -12.44 20.25
CA ILE A 110 21.60 -13.26 19.15
C ILE A 110 21.17 -14.70 19.37
N ALA A 111 20.66 -15.33 18.32
CA ALA A 111 20.23 -16.72 18.33
C ALA A 111 20.90 -17.48 17.20
N VAL A 112 21.57 -18.57 17.54
CA VAL A 112 22.33 -19.39 16.60
C VAL A 112 21.88 -20.83 16.67
N ASP A 113 21.58 -21.40 15.51
CA ASP A 113 21.08 -22.76 15.37
C ASP A 113 22.08 -23.64 14.61
N ALA A 114 22.52 -24.70 15.27
CA ALA A 114 23.40 -25.74 14.75
C ALA A 114 22.69 -27.11 14.76
N SER A 115 21.38 -27.16 14.51
CA SER A 115 20.64 -28.40 14.28
C SER A 115 20.69 -28.83 12.80
N THR A 116 20.34 -30.09 12.50
CA THR A 116 20.34 -30.63 11.13
C THR A 116 19.41 -29.90 10.17
N ASP A 117 18.34 -29.30 10.69
CA ASP A 117 17.31 -28.54 9.99
C ASP A 117 17.54 -27.02 10.05
N SER A 118 18.73 -26.57 10.50
CA SER A 118 19.03 -25.15 10.72
C SER A 118 18.86 -24.25 9.49
N LEU A 119 18.90 -24.81 8.28
CA LEU A 119 18.65 -24.11 7.00
C LEU A 119 17.17 -24.05 6.59
N SER A 120 16.26 -24.75 7.27
CA SER A 120 14.82 -24.71 6.96
C SER A 120 14.13 -23.52 7.63
N ASP A 121 13.35 -22.77 6.85
CA ASP A 121 12.50 -21.68 7.34
C ASP A 121 11.04 -22.12 7.58
N ASP A 122 10.77 -23.44 7.61
CA ASP A 122 9.42 -23.99 7.74
C ASP A 122 8.71 -23.53 9.03
N THR A 123 7.43 -23.20 8.92
CA THR A 123 6.59 -22.78 10.05
C THR A 123 6.01 -23.99 10.82
N VAL A 124 5.51 -23.75 12.03
CA VAL A 124 4.82 -24.80 12.82
C VAL A 124 3.59 -25.36 12.09
N SER A 125 2.92 -24.56 11.26
CA SER A 125 1.75 -25.00 10.48
C SER A 125 2.14 -25.89 9.31
N SER A 126 3.19 -25.53 8.55
CA SER A 126 3.66 -26.35 7.42
C SER A 126 4.27 -27.68 7.88
N SER A 127 4.93 -27.71 9.05
CA SER A 127 5.42 -28.95 9.66
C SER A 127 4.29 -29.84 10.20
N GLN A 128 3.17 -29.27 10.67
CA GLN A 128 1.96 -30.04 11.03
C GLN A 128 1.21 -30.58 9.80
N GLU A 129 1.17 -29.83 8.69
CA GLU A 129 0.59 -30.29 7.43
C GLU A 129 1.44 -31.39 6.77
N ALA A 130 2.76 -31.22 6.75
CA ALA A 130 3.69 -32.26 6.34
C ALA A 130 3.57 -33.51 7.24
N ALA A 131 3.39 -33.34 8.55
CA ALA A 131 3.13 -34.46 9.46
C ALA A 131 1.76 -35.13 9.19
N ARG A 132 0.73 -34.39 8.80
CA ARG A 132 -0.59 -34.92 8.41
C ARG A 132 -0.57 -35.64 7.06
N GLU A 133 0.22 -35.17 6.09
CA GLU A 133 0.46 -35.88 4.83
C GLU A 133 1.31 -37.14 5.03
N THR A 134 2.32 -37.08 5.90
CA THR A 134 3.15 -38.24 6.24
C THR A 134 2.36 -39.28 7.06
N ALA A 135 1.42 -38.84 7.91
CA ALA A 135 0.52 -39.72 8.66
C ALA A 135 -0.47 -40.49 7.76
N ARG A 136 -0.75 -40.02 6.53
CA ARG A 136 -1.51 -40.78 5.53
C ARG A 136 -0.69 -41.85 4.81
N SER A 137 0.63 -41.88 5.02
CA SER A 137 1.56 -42.75 4.29
C SER A 137 2.24 -43.84 5.13
N ILE A 138 2.11 -43.88 6.46
CA ILE A 138 2.89 -44.82 7.29
C ILE A 138 2.03 -45.51 8.36
N THR A 139 1.32 -46.56 7.93
CA THR A 139 1.21 -47.79 8.73
C THR A 139 2.54 -48.53 8.61
N SER A 140 3.44 -48.35 9.60
CA SER A 140 4.37 -49.36 10.13
C SER A 140 5.57 -48.69 10.81
N GLY A 141 5.68 -48.87 12.13
CA GLY A 141 6.93 -49.18 12.82
C GLY A 141 8.01 -48.10 13.02
N LYS A 142 8.22 -47.81 14.31
CA LYS A 142 9.41 -47.26 15.00
C LYS A 142 9.53 -45.74 15.18
N ASP A 143 9.31 -45.36 16.43
CA ASP A 143 9.80 -44.14 17.08
C ASP A 143 11.27 -43.87 16.71
N LYS A 144 11.50 -42.80 15.96
CA LYS A 144 12.84 -42.21 15.82
C LYS A 144 12.97 -41.10 16.84
N ILE A 145 13.59 -41.43 17.96
CA ILE A 145 14.22 -40.44 18.83
C ILE A 145 15.31 -39.76 18.00
N HIS A 146 15.14 -38.46 17.71
CA HIS A 146 16.15 -37.66 17.03
C HIS A 146 17.44 -37.66 17.87
N LYS A 147 18.48 -38.33 17.37
CA LYS A 147 19.83 -38.14 17.88
C LYS A 147 20.31 -36.74 17.46
N PRO A 148 20.91 -35.94 18.35
CA PRO A 148 21.46 -34.65 18.00
C PRO A 148 22.70 -34.85 17.13
N ASN A 149 22.54 -34.77 15.81
CA ASN A 149 23.65 -34.65 14.88
C ASN A 149 23.83 -33.16 14.57
N THR A 150 24.93 -32.58 15.00
CA THR A 150 25.31 -31.21 14.66
C THR A 150 25.87 -31.22 13.22
N PRO A 151 25.31 -30.45 12.26
CA PRO A 151 25.89 -30.32 10.93
C PRO A 151 27.15 -29.43 10.97
N PRO A 152 27.97 -29.44 9.91
CA PRO A 152 29.18 -28.60 9.85
C PRO A 152 28.89 -27.10 9.74
N THR A 153 27.64 -26.69 9.51
CA THR A 153 27.24 -25.30 9.34
C THR A 153 26.22 -24.92 10.41
N ALA A 154 26.49 -23.89 11.20
CA ALA A 154 25.51 -23.24 12.09
C ALA A 154 24.94 -21.98 11.42
N VAL A 155 23.73 -21.56 11.79
CA VAL A 155 23.03 -20.41 11.20
C VAL A 155 22.63 -19.40 12.27
N ILE A 156 23.03 -18.14 12.11
CA ILE A 156 22.49 -17.03 12.92
C ILE A 156 21.08 -16.74 12.42
N ARG A 157 20.08 -17.09 13.24
CA ARG A 157 18.65 -16.94 12.90
C ARG A 157 18.09 -15.59 13.29
N HIS A 158 18.43 -15.13 14.50
CA HIS A 158 17.96 -13.86 15.03
C HIS A 158 19.15 -13.04 15.49
N PHE A 159 19.17 -11.77 15.11
CA PHE A 159 20.17 -10.82 15.55
C PHE A 159 19.52 -9.45 15.70
N TYR A 160 19.73 -8.82 16.85
CA TYR A 160 19.26 -7.46 17.07
C TYR A 160 20.11 -6.75 18.12
N VAL A 161 20.45 -5.49 17.87
CA VAL A 161 21.02 -4.59 18.87
C VAL A 161 20.20 -3.31 18.88
N ALA A 162 19.77 -2.89 20.08
CA ALA A 162 19.04 -1.64 20.25
C ALA A 162 19.91 -0.46 19.82
N GLU A 163 19.30 0.46 19.08
CA GLU A 163 19.98 1.57 18.40
C GLU A 163 20.89 2.40 19.31
N LEU A 164 20.43 2.67 20.54
CA LEU A 164 21.16 3.45 21.55
C LEU A 164 22.55 2.86 21.88
N TYR A 165 22.76 1.57 21.63
CA TYR A 165 24.00 0.85 21.92
C TYR A 165 24.85 0.55 20.68
N ARG A 166 24.37 0.88 19.48
CA ARG A 166 25.11 0.63 18.22
C ARG A 166 26.36 1.49 18.10
N THR A 167 26.31 2.71 18.63
CA THR A 167 27.45 3.63 18.72
C THR A 167 28.54 3.13 19.65
N ALA A 168 28.16 2.37 20.68
CA ALA A 168 29.07 1.67 21.58
C ALA A 168 29.58 0.33 21.00
N VAL A 169 29.20 0.00 19.77
CA VAL A 169 29.62 -1.20 19.05
C VAL A 169 29.25 -2.51 19.77
N ALA A 170 28.13 -2.51 20.51
CA ALA A 170 27.65 -3.68 21.25
C ALA A 170 27.42 -4.93 20.35
N GLN A 171 27.17 -4.71 19.06
CA GLN A 171 27.09 -5.76 18.05
C GLN A 171 28.38 -6.60 17.95
N ASN A 172 29.55 -6.01 18.14
CA ASN A 172 30.83 -6.70 18.05
C ASN A 172 31.01 -7.68 19.22
N ASP A 173 30.66 -7.26 20.44
CA ASP A 173 30.72 -8.12 21.63
C ASP A 173 29.78 -9.32 21.46
N LEU A 174 28.57 -9.06 21.00
CA LEU A 174 27.53 -10.08 20.87
C LEU A 174 27.87 -11.13 19.81
N ILE A 175 28.34 -10.69 18.63
CA ILE A 175 28.79 -11.59 17.55
C ILE A 175 30.02 -12.38 18.01
N THR A 176 31.02 -11.71 18.57
CA THR A 176 32.26 -12.37 19.03
C THR A 176 31.98 -13.41 20.10
N PHE A 177 31.10 -13.08 21.06
CA PHE A 177 30.68 -14.00 22.11
C PHE A 177 30.00 -15.25 21.53
N ALA A 178 29.03 -15.07 20.64
CA ALA A 178 28.29 -16.19 20.05
C ALA A 178 29.23 -17.09 19.21
N VAL A 179 30.04 -16.49 18.34
CA VAL A 179 31.03 -17.21 17.50
C VAL A 179 31.96 -18.03 18.38
N LYS A 180 32.53 -17.42 19.42
CA LYS A 180 33.42 -18.12 20.37
C LYS A 180 32.70 -19.31 21.04
N ARG A 181 31.48 -19.11 21.53
CA ARG A 181 30.71 -20.18 22.18
C ARG A 181 30.39 -21.35 21.26
N ILE A 182 30.02 -21.08 20.02
CA ILE A 182 29.67 -22.12 19.05
C ILE A 182 30.86 -23.05 18.77
N PHE A 183 32.03 -22.45 18.52
CA PHE A 183 33.25 -23.20 18.22
C PHE A 183 33.88 -23.86 19.46
N GLU A 184 33.69 -23.29 20.66
CA GLU A 184 34.09 -23.93 21.92
C GLU A 184 33.22 -25.15 22.26
N SER A 185 31.92 -25.12 21.92
CA SER A 185 30.97 -26.17 22.29
C SER A 185 31.12 -27.47 21.49
N SER A 186 31.57 -27.41 20.24
CA SER A 186 31.72 -28.61 19.40
C SER A 186 32.74 -28.41 18.29
N SER A 187 33.60 -29.40 18.08
CA SER A 187 34.53 -29.43 16.95
C SER A 187 33.88 -29.82 15.62
N VAL A 188 32.58 -30.15 15.62
CA VAL A 188 31.83 -30.55 14.42
C VAL A 188 31.42 -29.35 13.58
N VAL A 189 31.16 -28.20 14.20
CA VAL A 189 30.80 -26.98 13.47
C VAL A 189 32.06 -26.40 12.83
N GLU A 190 32.08 -26.35 11.50
CA GLU A 190 33.19 -25.81 10.70
C GLU A 190 32.96 -24.36 10.29
N ARG A 191 31.69 -23.94 10.15
CA ARG A 191 31.33 -22.61 9.66
C ARG A 191 30.02 -22.08 10.24
N ILE A 192 29.87 -20.76 10.24
CA ILE A 192 28.65 -20.06 10.65
C ILE A 192 28.14 -19.24 9.45
N ARG A 193 26.85 -19.35 9.15
CA ARG A 193 26.15 -18.60 8.09
C ARG A 193 25.23 -17.55 8.71
N MET A 194 25.16 -16.38 8.09
CA MET A 194 24.17 -15.35 8.38
C MET A 194 23.68 -14.74 7.06
N THR A 195 22.40 -14.40 7.01
CA THR A 195 21.79 -13.73 5.85
C THR A 195 21.26 -12.36 6.29
N PRO A 196 22.12 -11.34 6.41
CA PRO A 196 21.70 -10.01 6.83
C PRO A 196 20.89 -9.29 5.75
N SER A 197 20.02 -8.36 6.16
CA SER A 197 19.39 -7.43 5.24
C SER A 197 20.40 -6.38 4.76
N PRO A 198 20.38 -5.97 3.46
CA PRO A 198 21.19 -4.85 2.97
C PRO A 198 20.93 -3.53 3.71
N LEU A 199 19.79 -3.40 4.38
CA LEU A 199 19.38 -2.23 5.15
C LEU A 199 19.92 -2.23 6.59
N MET A 200 20.67 -3.27 6.99
CA MET A 200 21.34 -3.37 8.28
C MET A 200 22.85 -3.19 8.10
N ASP A 201 23.29 -2.00 7.71
CA ASP A 201 24.71 -1.68 7.50
C ASP A 201 25.54 -1.72 8.81
N TYR A 202 24.91 -1.43 9.96
CA TYR A 202 25.56 -1.33 11.28
C TYR A 202 26.30 -2.60 11.73
N ILE A 203 25.99 -3.76 11.13
CA ILE A 203 26.63 -5.04 11.44
C ILE A 203 27.77 -5.40 10.49
N GLU A 204 27.90 -4.74 9.34
CA GLU A 204 28.84 -5.13 8.29
C GLU A 204 30.29 -5.15 8.80
N HIS A 205 30.70 -4.09 9.50
CA HIS A 205 32.04 -4.00 10.10
C HIS A 205 32.27 -5.10 11.15
N SER A 206 31.25 -5.41 11.95
CA SER A 206 31.36 -6.41 13.03
C SER A 206 31.45 -7.82 12.48
N LEU A 207 30.70 -8.13 11.42
CA LEU A 207 30.80 -9.40 10.71
C LEU A 207 32.19 -9.59 10.09
N LYS A 208 32.72 -8.58 9.39
CA LYS A 208 34.08 -8.63 8.84
C LYS A 208 35.13 -8.82 9.93
N SER A 209 34.99 -8.11 11.05
CA SER A 209 35.91 -8.23 12.20
C SER A 209 35.86 -9.60 12.85
N ALA A 210 34.70 -10.25 12.84
CA ALA A 210 34.51 -11.62 13.31
C ALA A 210 34.91 -12.70 12.28
N GLY A 211 35.45 -12.32 11.11
CA GLY A 211 35.94 -13.23 10.08
C GLY A 211 34.88 -13.77 9.12
N PHE A 212 33.71 -13.13 9.04
CA PHE A 212 32.70 -13.48 8.03
C PHE A 212 33.12 -12.98 6.64
N GLU A 213 32.95 -13.85 5.65
CA GLU A 213 33.16 -13.55 4.23
C GLU A 213 31.84 -13.65 3.46
N VAL A 214 31.71 -12.86 2.40
CA VAL A 214 30.50 -12.86 1.56
C VAL A 214 30.60 -14.03 0.57
N ILE A 215 29.77 -15.06 0.77
CA ILE A 215 29.77 -16.28 -0.06
C ILE A 215 28.75 -16.18 -1.21
N GLU A 216 27.59 -15.58 -0.96
CA GLU A 216 26.52 -15.39 -1.94
C GLU A 216 25.94 -13.98 -1.80
N GLN A 217 25.83 -13.26 -2.92
CA GLN A 217 25.06 -12.01 -2.98
C GLN A 217 23.65 -12.33 -3.50
N GLY A 218 22.62 -11.87 -2.80
CA GLY A 218 21.24 -11.94 -3.29
C GLY A 218 21.06 -11.17 -4.62
N PRO A 219 19.87 -11.24 -5.25
CA PRO A 219 19.61 -10.48 -6.47
C PRO A 219 19.96 -9.00 -6.24
N LYS A 220 20.88 -8.49 -7.06
CA LYS A 220 21.34 -7.10 -6.99
C LYS A 220 20.17 -6.19 -7.38
N VAL A 221 19.46 -5.69 -6.38
CA VAL A 221 18.51 -4.59 -6.58
C VAL A 221 19.35 -3.32 -6.65
N GLU A 222 19.42 -2.71 -7.84
CA GLU A 222 20.06 -1.40 -8.00
C GLU A 222 19.13 -0.31 -7.44
N LEU A 223 19.09 -0.24 -6.10
CA LEU A 223 18.38 0.79 -5.36
C LEU A 223 19.34 1.94 -5.07
N LYS A 224 19.07 3.11 -5.64
CA LYS A 224 19.75 4.37 -5.26
C LYS A 224 18.77 5.24 -4.48
N VAL A 225 19.03 5.43 -3.20
CA VAL A 225 18.25 6.31 -2.33
C VAL A 225 18.91 7.68 -2.31
N ILE A 226 18.23 8.68 -2.84
CA ILE A 226 18.59 10.10 -2.71
C ILE A 226 17.76 10.64 -1.55
N ASP A 227 18.41 11.24 -0.55
CA ASP A 227 17.75 11.69 0.69
C ASP A 227 17.96 13.19 0.89
N TRP A 228 16.84 13.91 0.96
CA TRP A 228 16.80 15.35 1.18
C TRP A 228 15.99 15.73 2.44
N THR A 229 15.77 14.77 3.35
CA THR A 229 14.94 14.97 4.57
C THR A 229 15.48 16.05 5.49
N ASN A 230 16.80 16.31 5.47
CA ASN A 230 17.46 17.37 6.24
C ASN A 230 17.53 18.71 5.51
N ASP A 231 17.15 18.74 4.25
CA ASP A 231 17.28 19.89 3.37
C ASP A 231 15.87 20.41 3.03
N VAL A 232 15.06 20.59 4.07
CA VAL A 232 13.70 21.13 3.96
C VAL A 232 13.78 22.66 3.96
N PRO A 233 13.19 23.35 2.98
CA PRO A 233 13.14 24.81 2.95
C PRO A 233 12.66 25.38 4.29
N GLY A 234 13.42 26.32 4.85
CA GLY A 234 13.11 26.97 6.12
C GLY A 234 13.52 26.20 7.39
N TYR A 235 14.07 24.99 7.27
CA TYR A 235 14.56 24.19 8.41
C TYR A 235 16.08 23.96 8.40
N GLY A 236 16.77 24.25 7.30
CA GLY A 236 18.23 24.14 7.17
C GLY A 236 18.96 25.49 7.23
N ASP A 237 20.26 25.45 7.58
CA ASP A 237 21.14 26.63 7.62
C ASP A 237 21.55 27.16 6.23
N SER A 238 21.29 26.40 5.17
CA SER A 238 21.67 26.72 3.79
C SER A 238 20.46 26.70 2.85
N PRO A 239 20.44 27.57 1.82
CA PRO A 239 19.40 27.53 0.80
C PRO A 239 19.49 26.25 -0.03
N VAL A 240 18.33 25.69 -0.38
CA VAL A 240 18.21 24.49 -1.21
C VAL A 240 18.67 24.77 -2.64
N ASP A 241 19.63 24.00 -3.15
CA ASP A 241 20.04 24.04 -4.57
C ASP A 241 19.26 23.02 -5.41
N TRP A 242 18.17 23.47 -6.02
CA TRP A 242 17.32 22.63 -6.86
C TRP A 242 18.00 22.11 -8.12
N LYS A 243 18.97 22.85 -8.66
CA LYS A 243 19.67 22.42 -9.87
C LYS A 243 20.55 21.22 -9.57
N LEU A 244 21.27 21.26 -8.46
CA LEU A 244 22.08 20.14 -7.98
C LEU A 244 21.22 18.89 -7.73
N ARG A 245 20.03 19.06 -7.14
CA ARG A 245 19.08 17.98 -6.90
C ARG A 245 18.55 17.32 -8.18
N ILE A 246 18.16 18.13 -9.17
CA ILE A 246 17.72 17.64 -10.47
C ILE A 246 18.88 16.91 -11.16
N ASP A 247 20.09 17.48 -11.14
CA ASP A 247 21.28 16.86 -11.72
C ASP A 247 21.61 15.52 -11.05
N GLU A 248 21.39 15.39 -9.74
CA GLU A 248 21.57 14.15 -8.98
C GLU A 248 20.58 13.05 -9.41
N ILE A 249 19.29 13.40 -9.55
CA ILE A 249 18.25 12.50 -10.08
C ILE A 249 18.57 12.11 -11.52
N GLN A 250 18.88 13.08 -12.38
CA GLN A 250 19.18 12.81 -13.79
C GLN A 250 20.42 11.94 -13.94
N SER A 251 21.45 12.15 -13.13
CA SER A 251 22.65 11.31 -13.12
C SER A 251 22.34 9.89 -12.64
N ALA A 252 21.44 9.73 -11.66
CA ALA A 252 20.97 8.42 -11.22
C ALA A 252 20.23 7.67 -12.36
N ILE A 253 19.35 8.36 -13.08
CA ILE A 253 18.59 7.78 -14.20
C ILE A 253 19.51 7.45 -15.37
N LYS A 254 20.38 8.38 -15.79
CA LYS A 254 21.33 8.19 -16.90
C LYS A 254 22.37 7.09 -16.60
N GLY A 255 22.68 6.86 -15.33
CA GLY A 255 23.54 5.75 -14.89
C GLY A 255 22.86 4.38 -14.91
N SER A 256 21.53 4.34 -15.03
CA SER A 256 20.78 3.08 -15.08
C SER A 256 20.73 2.52 -16.50
N SER A 257 20.98 1.20 -16.63
CA SER A 257 20.99 0.48 -17.92
C SER A 257 19.58 -0.04 -18.32
N ARG A 258 18.56 0.22 -17.49
CA ARG A 258 17.18 -0.29 -17.62
C ARG A 258 16.18 0.84 -17.40
N ASP A 259 14.91 0.60 -17.72
CA ASP A 259 13.81 1.53 -17.39
C ASP A 259 13.79 1.79 -15.87
N ALA A 260 14.04 3.04 -15.49
CA ALA A 260 14.06 3.45 -14.09
C ALA A 260 12.62 3.70 -13.60
N THR A 261 12.35 3.32 -12.35
CA THR A 261 11.17 3.80 -11.62
C THR A 261 11.64 4.81 -10.59
N VAL A 262 11.22 6.06 -10.76
CA VAL A 262 11.49 7.15 -9.81
C VAL A 262 10.30 7.26 -8.89
N VAL A 263 10.53 7.15 -7.58
CA VAL A 263 9.50 7.30 -6.55
C VAL A 263 9.81 8.55 -5.75
N ILE A 264 8.87 9.50 -5.73
CA ILE A 264 8.91 10.69 -4.88
C ILE A 264 7.87 10.48 -3.78
N ASP A 265 8.34 10.37 -2.55
CA ASP A 265 7.56 10.06 -1.34
C ASP A 265 6.72 11.26 -0.86
N SER A 266 7.17 12.49 -1.12
CA SER A 266 6.40 13.70 -0.87
C SER A 266 6.73 14.81 -1.87
N VAL A 267 5.87 14.95 -2.88
CA VAL A 267 5.94 16.07 -3.83
C VAL A 267 5.69 17.41 -3.12
N ASP A 268 4.95 17.40 -2.01
CA ASP A 268 4.57 18.60 -1.25
C ASP A 268 5.77 19.33 -0.62
N THR A 269 6.92 18.67 -0.57
CA THR A 269 8.19 19.25 -0.10
C THR A 269 9.02 19.91 -1.21
N ILE A 270 8.56 19.83 -2.46
CA ILE A 270 9.22 20.42 -3.64
C ILE A 270 8.53 21.75 -3.95
N GLU A 271 9.28 22.85 -3.91
CA GLU A 271 8.79 24.18 -4.33
C GLU A 271 8.81 24.35 -5.86
N GLU A 272 8.07 25.38 -6.34
CA GLU A 272 7.55 25.62 -7.69
C GLU A 272 8.45 25.34 -8.92
N ASP A 273 7.70 25.15 -10.02
CA ASP A 273 8.07 24.73 -11.37
C ASP A 273 9.30 25.44 -11.98
N LEU A 274 10.32 24.65 -12.32
CA LEU A 274 11.34 25.02 -13.30
C LEU A 274 11.11 24.17 -14.53
N GLU A 275 10.45 24.77 -15.53
CA GLU A 275 10.14 24.18 -16.83
C GLU A 275 11.29 23.29 -17.32
N SER A 276 11.08 21.96 -17.29
CA SER A 276 12.06 21.01 -17.81
C SER A 276 11.44 20.17 -18.94
N PRO A 277 12.12 20.04 -20.09
CA PRO A 277 11.63 19.22 -21.18
C PRO A 277 11.74 17.74 -20.82
N SER A 278 10.62 17.01 -20.92
CA SER A 278 10.55 15.59 -20.60
C SER A 278 11.05 14.72 -21.76
N GLU A 279 12.23 14.13 -21.61
CA GLU A 279 12.68 12.99 -22.41
C GLU A 279 13.07 11.83 -21.48
N ALA A 280 12.18 10.86 -21.26
CA ALA A 280 12.56 9.51 -20.80
C ALA A 280 11.39 8.51 -20.92
N SER A 281 11.70 7.25 -21.20
CA SER A 281 10.81 6.07 -21.15
C SER A 281 10.54 5.54 -19.73
N SER A 282 10.84 6.33 -18.69
CA SER A 282 10.87 5.90 -17.28
C SER A 282 9.53 6.11 -16.56
N ARG A 283 9.26 5.34 -15.51
CA ARG A 283 8.04 5.43 -14.69
C ARG A 283 8.26 6.39 -13.52
N LEU A 284 7.42 7.41 -13.40
CA LEU A 284 7.38 8.31 -12.24
C LEU A 284 6.20 7.97 -11.34
N VAL A 285 6.46 7.80 -10.03
CA VAL A 285 5.42 7.61 -9.00
C VAL A 285 5.56 8.75 -8.01
N CYS A 286 4.56 9.63 -7.98
CA CYS A 286 4.50 10.77 -7.08
C CYS A 286 3.45 10.54 -6.01
N HIS A 287 3.82 10.70 -4.75
CA HIS A 287 2.86 10.77 -3.66
C HIS A 287 2.58 12.22 -3.29
N ILE A 288 1.29 12.56 -3.23
CA ILE A 288 0.79 13.92 -3.13
C ILE A 288 -0.37 13.92 -2.13
N THR A 289 -0.40 14.88 -1.21
CA THR A 289 -1.53 15.04 -0.27
C THR A 289 -2.72 15.72 -0.93
N ALA A 290 -3.94 15.45 -0.44
CA ALA A 290 -5.17 16.01 -1.01
C ALA A 290 -5.24 17.54 -0.96
N LEU A 291 -4.54 18.16 -0.01
CA LEU A 291 -4.46 19.61 0.19
C LEU A 291 -3.24 20.25 -0.49
N SER A 292 -2.51 19.49 -1.30
CA SER A 292 -1.32 19.97 -1.99
C SER A 292 -1.64 21.13 -2.95
N PRO A 293 -0.90 22.24 -2.90
CA PRO A 293 -1.03 23.33 -3.88
C PRO A 293 -0.60 22.90 -5.28
N VAL A 294 0.16 21.81 -5.41
CA VAL A 294 0.65 21.28 -6.70
C VAL A 294 -0.41 20.42 -7.40
N LEU A 295 -1.34 19.84 -6.63
CA LEU A 295 -2.35 18.91 -7.14
C LEU A 295 -3.24 19.51 -8.26
N PRO A 296 -3.73 20.77 -8.21
CA PRO A 296 -4.51 21.37 -9.28
C PRO A 296 -3.75 21.42 -10.62
N PHE A 297 -2.45 21.67 -10.59
CA PHE A 297 -1.60 21.73 -11.79
C PHE A 297 -1.41 20.34 -12.41
N LEU A 298 -1.19 19.32 -11.58
CA LEU A 298 -1.09 17.92 -12.02
C LEU A 298 -2.43 17.35 -12.49
N LYS A 299 -3.55 17.89 -11.97
CA LYS A 299 -4.91 17.55 -12.41
C LYS A 299 -5.24 18.11 -13.81
N GLN A 300 -4.48 19.08 -14.32
CA GLN A 300 -4.76 19.67 -15.63
C GLN A 300 -4.61 18.64 -16.76
N PRO A 301 -5.60 18.51 -17.66
CA PRO A 301 -5.51 17.61 -18.82
C PRO A 301 -4.32 17.89 -19.75
N ARG A 302 -3.75 19.10 -19.67
CA ARG A 302 -2.61 19.55 -20.49
C ARG A 302 -1.25 19.13 -19.93
N PHE A 303 -1.17 18.74 -18.65
CA PHE A 303 0.11 18.46 -17.98
C PHE A 303 0.82 17.24 -18.59
N ALA A 304 0.18 16.07 -18.58
CA ALA A 304 0.68 14.89 -19.27
C ALA A 304 -0.47 13.92 -19.61
N PRO A 305 -0.58 13.44 -20.87
CA PRO A 305 -1.62 12.51 -21.27
C PRO A 305 -1.38 11.07 -20.78
N SER A 306 -0.18 10.74 -20.29
CA SER A 306 0.18 9.43 -19.75
C SER A 306 0.01 9.31 -18.23
N PHE A 307 -0.43 10.39 -17.57
CA PHE A 307 -0.54 10.40 -16.10
C PHE A 307 -1.77 9.62 -15.65
N ILE A 308 -1.55 8.60 -14.81
CA ILE A 308 -2.61 7.90 -14.09
C ILE A 308 -2.64 8.48 -12.69
N HIS A 309 -3.81 8.95 -12.27
CA HIS A 309 -3.99 9.49 -10.93
C HIS A 309 -4.78 8.48 -10.10
N LEU A 310 -4.22 8.10 -8.96
CA LEU A 310 -4.80 7.17 -8.01
C LEU A 310 -5.15 7.95 -6.75
N ILE A 311 -6.43 7.99 -6.39
CA ILE A 311 -6.92 8.65 -5.17
C ILE A 311 -7.40 7.57 -4.22
N ALA A 312 -6.84 7.54 -3.01
CA ALA A 312 -7.32 6.67 -1.96
C ALA A 312 -8.46 7.36 -1.20
N HIS A 313 -9.60 6.69 -1.13
CA HIS A 313 -10.79 7.12 -0.40
C HIS A 313 -11.09 6.15 0.74
N PRO A 314 -11.57 6.63 1.89
CA PRO A 314 -12.04 5.76 2.97
C PRO A 314 -13.32 5.03 2.52
N PRO A 315 -13.50 3.73 2.84
CA PRO A 315 -14.74 3.01 2.55
C PRO A 315 -15.98 3.69 3.15
N ALA A 316 -15.79 4.40 4.27
CA ALA A 316 -16.79 5.24 4.93
C ALA A 316 -17.49 6.23 4.01
N LEU A 317 -16.78 6.78 3.01
CA LEU A 317 -17.35 7.69 2.01
C LEU A 317 -18.47 7.03 1.21
N LEU A 318 -18.25 5.79 0.76
CA LEU A 318 -19.28 5.04 0.00
C LEU A 318 -20.45 4.63 0.90
N THR A 319 -20.19 4.30 2.16
CA THR A 319 -21.24 4.04 3.15
C THR A 319 -22.11 5.27 3.36
N HIS A 320 -21.49 6.44 3.55
CA HIS A 320 -22.19 7.71 3.69
C HIS A 320 -23.04 8.04 2.46
N LEU A 321 -22.46 7.94 1.26
CA LEU A 321 -23.18 8.18 0.01
C LEU A 321 -24.41 7.27 -0.14
N SER A 322 -24.27 5.99 0.22
CA SER A 322 -25.38 5.04 0.19
C SER A 322 -26.49 5.36 1.20
N ARG A 323 -26.14 5.97 2.35
CA ARG A 323 -27.06 6.28 3.45
C ARG A 323 -27.74 7.62 3.26
N ALA A 324 -26.97 8.68 3.01
CA ALA A 324 -27.44 10.05 2.96
C ALA A 324 -28.05 10.42 1.59
N TYR A 325 -27.48 9.90 0.50
CA TYR A 325 -27.89 10.25 -0.86
C TYR A 325 -28.62 9.10 -1.59
N LEU A 326 -28.78 7.95 -0.93
CA LEU A 326 -29.39 6.74 -1.51
C LEU A 326 -28.72 6.30 -2.83
N THR A 327 -27.45 6.70 -3.03
CA THR A 327 -26.65 6.35 -4.21
C THR A 327 -25.67 5.25 -3.84
N SER A 328 -25.86 4.07 -4.42
CA SER A 328 -24.89 2.98 -4.27
C SER A 328 -23.73 3.13 -5.25
N PRO A 329 -22.51 2.70 -4.90
CA PRO A 329 -21.41 2.66 -5.85
C PRO A 329 -21.74 1.75 -7.05
N PRO A 330 -21.17 2.03 -8.23
CA PRO A 330 -21.35 1.20 -9.40
C PRO A 330 -20.81 -0.20 -9.13
N SER A 331 -21.60 -1.22 -9.46
CA SER A 331 -21.18 -2.62 -9.31
C SER A 331 -20.33 -3.08 -10.49
N SER A 332 -19.42 -4.02 -10.25
CA SER A 332 -18.60 -4.66 -11.27
C SER A 332 -19.43 -5.39 -12.35
N SER A 333 -20.69 -5.70 -12.05
CA SER A 333 -21.64 -6.41 -12.92
C SER A 333 -22.58 -5.51 -13.74
N SER A 334 -22.64 -4.20 -13.48
CA SER A 334 -23.43 -3.25 -14.27
C SER A 334 -22.58 -2.70 -15.42
N SER A 335 -22.73 -3.29 -16.60
CA SER A 335 -21.83 -3.20 -17.74
C SER A 335 -21.87 -1.89 -18.56
N SER A 336 -22.33 -0.77 -18.00
CA SER A 336 -22.13 0.53 -18.64
C SER A 336 -21.95 1.65 -17.62
N SER A 337 -20.83 2.36 -17.75
CA SER A 337 -20.56 3.63 -17.07
C SER A 337 -21.63 4.70 -17.36
N ASP A 338 -22.42 4.49 -18.43
CA ASP A 338 -23.51 5.35 -18.88
C ASP A 338 -24.89 4.99 -18.26
N SER A 339 -24.97 4.01 -17.35
CA SER A 339 -26.24 3.72 -16.67
C SER A 339 -26.71 4.91 -15.81
N PRO A 340 -28.03 5.17 -15.72
CA PRO A 340 -28.56 6.33 -14.99
C PRO A 340 -28.16 6.32 -13.51
N ASP A 341 -28.04 5.14 -12.90
CA ASP A 341 -27.64 5.00 -11.50
C ASP A 341 -26.13 5.25 -11.31
N ALA A 342 -25.28 4.83 -12.24
CA ALA A 342 -23.86 5.18 -12.23
C ALA A 342 -23.65 6.69 -12.41
N LEU A 343 -24.41 7.32 -13.32
CA LEU A 343 -24.35 8.77 -13.52
C LEU A 343 -24.80 9.55 -12.28
N LYS A 344 -25.87 9.10 -11.61
CA LYS A 344 -26.32 9.67 -10.32
C LYS A 344 -25.23 9.55 -9.25
N PHE A 345 -24.63 8.37 -9.12
CA PHE A 345 -23.53 8.16 -8.19
C PHE A 345 -22.38 9.13 -8.45
N TRP A 346 -21.88 9.22 -9.69
CA TRP A 346 -20.75 10.09 -10.00
C TRP A 346 -21.04 11.58 -9.81
N ARG A 347 -22.28 12.02 -10.04
CA ARG A 347 -22.72 13.40 -9.79
C ARG A 347 -22.63 13.81 -8.32
N VAL A 348 -22.81 12.88 -7.40
CA VAL A 348 -22.69 13.12 -5.95
C VAL A 348 -21.28 12.83 -5.45
N PHE A 349 -20.68 11.74 -5.93
CA PHE A 349 -19.37 11.29 -5.51
C PHE A 349 -18.28 12.32 -5.83
N VAL A 350 -18.22 12.85 -7.05
CA VAL A 350 -17.10 13.73 -7.46
C VAL A 350 -17.05 15.04 -6.65
N PRO A 351 -18.14 15.81 -6.51
CA PRO A 351 -18.09 17.05 -5.73
C PRO A 351 -17.80 16.83 -4.25
N LEU A 352 -18.22 15.69 -3.69
CA LEU A 352 -17.95 15.33 -2.30
C LEU A 352 -16.52 14.84 -2.10
N SER A 353 -16.00 14.03 -3.04
CA SER A 353 -14.65 13.46 -2.97
C SER A 353 -13.55 14.51 -3.16
N ASP A 354 -13.86 15.64 -3.81
CA ASP A 354 -12.97 16.79 -3.93
C ASP A 354 -12.97 17.72 -2.69
N ARG A 355 -13.72 17.39 -1.62
CA ARG A 355 -13.78 18.16 -0.35
C ARG A 355 -13.10 17.42 0.80
N PRO A 356 -11.75 17.44 0.88
CA PRO A 356 -11.00 16.62 1.82
C PRO A 356 -11.36 16.87 3.29
N LEU A 357 -11.66 18.11 3.69
CA LEU A 357 -12.04 18.43 5.07
C LEU A 357 -13.39 17.82 5.48
N GLU A 358 -14.35 17.72 4.56
CA GLU A 358 -15.64 17.07 4.83
C GLU A 358 -15.45 15.55 4.98
N ILE A 359 -14.56 14.95 4.18
CA ILE A 359 -14.22 13.53 4.27
C ILE A 359 -13.46 13.23 5.58
N GLU A 360 -12.54 14.11 5.99
CA GLU A 360 -11.85 13.99 7.27
C GLU A 360 -12.83 14.08 8.44
N ALA A 361 -13.79 15.01 8.40
CA ALA A 361 -14.84 15.11 9.41
C ALA A 361 -15.74 13.87 9.43
N LEU A 362 -16.04 13.27 8.27
CA LEU A 362 -16.80 12.03 8.18
C LEU A 362 -16.09 10.84 8.86
N VAL A 363 -14.76 10.80 8.75
CA VAL A 363 -13.92 9.70 9.25
C VAL A 363 -13.51 9.88 10.70
N PHE A 364 -13.12 11.09 11.09
CA PHE A 364 -12.52 11.41 12.40
C PHE A 364 -13.40 12.29 13.28
N GLY A 365 -14.53 12.77 12.78
CA GLY A 365 -15.44 13.61 13.53
C GLY A 365 -15.99 12.91 14.77
N SER A 366 -16.24 13.70 15.81
CA SER A 366 -16.88 13.24 17.05
C SER A 366 -18.42 13.26 16.99
N ASP A 367 -18.98 13.68 15.86
CA ASP A 367 -20.41 13.93 15.71
C ASP A 367 -21.19 12.63 15.45
N GLU A 368 -22.50 12.64 15.73
CA GLU A 368 -23.40 11.49 15.47
C GLU A 368 -23.47 11.08 13.99
N HIS A 369 -22.98 11.93 13.09
CA HIS A 369 -22.92 11.71 11.65
C HIS A 369 -21.60 11.08 11.17
N ALA A 370 -20.59 10.95 12.03
CA ALA A 370 -19.34 10.29 11.69
C ALA A 370 -19.58 8.80 11.40
N GLU A 371 -19.03 8.32 10.29
CA GLU A 371 -19.12 6.91 9.88
C GLU A 371 -17.93 6.09 10.43
N GLY A 372 -16.88 6.78 10.88
CA GLY A 372 -15.60 6.18 11.27
C GLY A 372 -14.78 5.73 10.05
N GLY A 373 -13.47 5.49 10.22
CA GLY A 373 -12.56 5.17 9.10
C GLY A 373 -12.72 3.80 8.46
N GLY A 374 -13.59 2.93 8.99
CA GLY A 374 -13.67 1.54 8.56
C GLY A 374 -12.50 0.68 9.07
N SER A 375 -12.19 -0.40 8.35
CA SER A 375 -11.05 -1.28 8.68
C SER A 375 -9.74 -0.63 8.23
N PRO A 376 -8.66 -0.66 9.04
CA PRO A 376 -7.34 -0.16 8.62
C PRO A 376 -6.76 -0.95 7.42
N ASP A 377 -7.32 -2.12 7.12
CA ASP A 377 -6.85 -3.03 6.09
C ASP A 377 -7.57 -2.83 4.73
N GLU A 378 -8.52 -1.91 4.63
CA GLU A 378 -9.34 -1.71 3.44
C GLU A 378 -9.39 -0.25 3.00
N LEU A 379 -9.33 -0.02 1.69
CA LEU A 379 -9.53 1.30 1.09
C LEU A 379 -10.22 1.18 -0.27
N VAL A 380 -10.75 2.31 -0.74
CA VAL A 380 -11.31 2.44 -2.09
C VAL A 380 -10.33 3.26 -2.92
N VAL A 381 -9.92 2.74 -4.07
CA VAL A 381 -9.04 3.44 -5.01
C VAL A 381 -9.89 3.99 -6.15
N GLU A 382 -9.89 5.30 -6.30
CA GLU A 382 -10.33 5.95 -7.53
C GLU A 382 -9.17 6.02 -8.52
N ILE A 383 -9.37 5.45 -9.69
CA ILE A 383 -8.41 5.41 -10.79
C ILE A 383 -8.90 6.37 -11.86
N LEU A 384 -8.11 7.41 -12.10
CA LEU A 384 -8.33 8.41 -13.11
C LEU A 384 -7.33 8.19 -14.24
N VAL A 385 -7.80 7.71 -15.39
CA VAL A 385 -6.98 7.49 -16.59
C VAL A 385 -7.28 8.58 -17.61
N ARG A 386 -6.23 9.23 -18.11
CA ARG A 386 -6.29 10.17 -19.24
C ARG A 386 -5.83 9.41 -20.47
N GLY A 387 -6.65 9.34 -21.53
CA GLY A 387 -6.36 8.45 -22.65
C GLY A 387 -6.80 8.97 -24.02
N ARG A 388 -5.88 8.86 -24.98
CA ARG A 388 -6.14 8.78 -26.43
C ARG A 388 -5.98 7.29 -26.76
N GLY A 389 -7.09 6.61 -27.05
CA GLY A 389 -7.16 5.14 -27.14
C GLY A 389 -5.95 4.47 -27.79
N ALA A 390 -5.11 3.85 -26.97
CA ALA A 390 -4.16 2.80 -27.30
C ALA A 390 -3.59 2.24 -25.99
N ASP A 391 -3.88 0.96 -25.74
CA ASP A 391 -3.14 0.00 -24.91
C ASP A 391 -2.21 0.58 -23.83
N VAL A 392 -2.80 1.05 -22.73
CA VAL A 392 -2.08 1.16 -21.45
C VAL A 392 -2.20 -0.21 -20.77
N PRO A 393 -1.12 -0.87 -20.32
CA PRO A 393 -1.22 -2.08 -19.53
C PRO A 393 -1.90 -1.74 -18.19
N ILE A 394 -3.18 -2.09 -18.11
CA ILE A 394 -4.04 -1.80 -16.97
C ILE A 394 -3.61 -2.70 -15.79
N ILE A 395 -3.37 -2.08 -14.63
CA ILE A 395 -3.10 -2.77 -13.35
C ILE A 395 -4.37 -3.48 -12.82
N SER A 396 -5.53 -3.24 -13.42
CA SER A 396 -6.81 -3.81 -13.01
C SER A 396 -7.02 -5.23 -13.52
N SER A 397 -7.73 -6.00 -12.69
CA SER A 397 -8.34 -7.30 -13.04
C SER A 397 -9.68 -7.13 -13.79
N VAL A 398 -10.09 -5.90 -14.10
CA VAL A 398 -11.38 -5.57 -14.72
C VAL A 398 -11.16 -5.19 -16.18
N PRO A 399 -11.64 -5.99 -17.15
CA PRO A 399 -11.50 -5.66 -18.57
C PRO A 399 -12.29 -4.39 -18.90
N VAL A 400 -11.57 -3.31 -19.20
CA VAL A 400 -12.18 -2.08 -19.75
C VAL A 400 -12.58 -2.36 -21.20
N SER A 401 -13.83 -2.76 -21.41
CA SER A 401 -14.41 -2.92 -22.74
C SER A 401 -14.87 -1.55 -23.25
N GLY A 402 -14.05 -0.93 -24.09
CA GLY A 402 -14.35 0.38 -24.66
C GLY A 402 -13.64 0.61 -25.98
N SER A 403 -14.11 -0.02 -27.06
CA SER A 403 -13.71 0.31 -28.43
C SER A 403 -14.33 1.65 -28.86
N GLY A 404 -13.81 2.77 -28.34
CA GLY A 404 -14.33 4.10 -28.62
C GLY A 404 -13.25 5.15 -28.74
N LYS A 405 -13.21 5.87 -29.88
CA LYS A 405 -12.36 7.03 -30.16
C LYS A 405 -12.70 8.28 -29.30
N ARG A 406 -13.09 8.12 -28.03
CA ARG A 406 -13.43 9.26 -27.16
C ARG A 406 -12.15 9.75 -26.47
N LYS A 407 -11.75 10.99 -26.78
CA LYS A 407 -10.83 11.77 -25.95
C LYS A 407 -11.58 12.13 -24.67
N GLY A 408 -11.24 11.51 -23.54
CA GLY A 408 -11.96 11.74 -22.28
C GLY A 408 -11.15 11.33 -21.06
N ILE A 409 -11.62 11.77 -19.90
CA ILE A 409 -11.14 11.33 -18.59
C ILE A 409 -12.01 10.14 -18.17
N GLU A 410 -11.40 8.98 -17.92
CA GLU A 410 -12.10 7.80 -17.41
C GLU A 410 -11.89 7.68 -15.90
N ARG A 411 -12.98 7.42 -15.16
CA ARG A 411 -12.98 7.22 -13.70
C ARG A 411 -13.48 5.81 -13.39
N VAL A 412 -12.74 5.10 -12.56
CA VAL A 412 -13.11 3.76 -12.06
C VAL A 412 -12.86 3.72 -10.55
N LEU A 413 -13.73 3.02 -9.81
CA LEU A 413 -13.51 2.69 -8.41
C LEU A 413 -13.13 1.22 -8.28
N GLU A 414 -12.07 0.94 -7.53
CA GLU A 414 -11.59 -0.41 -7.22
C GLU A 414 -11.43 -0.54 -5.70
N GLY A 415 -11.75 -1.71 -5.15
CA GLY A 415 -11.48 -2.01 -3.75
C GLY A 415 -10.04 -2.46 -3.55
N TRP A 416 -9.47 -2.18 -2.39
CA TRP A 416 -8.17 -2.73 -2.01
C TRP A 416 -8.25 -3.31 -0.61
N SER A 417 -7.74 -4.52 -0.45
CA SER A 417 -7.73 -5.22 0.84
C SER A 417 -6.35 -5.80 1.12
N VAL A 418 -5.76 -5.36 2.23
CA VAL A 418 -4.46 -5.84 2.72
C VAL A 418 -4.57 -7.31 3.12
N SER A 419 -5.66 -7.70 3.80
CA SER A 419 -5.89 -9.08 4.23
C SER A 419 -6.06 -10.05 3.06
N LYS A 420 -6.58 -9.58 1.93
CA LYS A 420 -6.71 -10.35 0.68
C LYS A 420 -5.52 -10.21 -0.27
N GLY A 421 -4.50 -9.42 0.11
CA GLY A 421 -3.25 -9.32 -0.62
C GLY A 421 -3.28 -8.50 -1.90
N GLY A 422 -4.25 -7.59 -2.08
CA GLY A 422 -4.27 -6.73 -3.27
C GLY A 422 -5.64 -6.14 -3.66
N PRO A 423 -5.79 -5.78 -4.95
CA PRO A 423 -7.03 -5.21 -5.47
C PRO A 423 -8.14 -6.26 -5.49
N VAL A 424 -9.35 -5.81 -5.13
CA VAL A 424 -10.56 -6.64 -5.06
C VAL A 424 -11.76 -5.84 -5.58
N PRO A 425 -12.82 -6.51 -6.08
CA PRO A 425 -14.08 -5.85 -6.38
C PRO A 425 -14.64 -5.11 -5.15
N LEU A 426 -15.35 -4.00 -5.35
CA LEU A 426 -15.96 -3.25 -4.23
C LEU A 426 -16.96 -4.09 -3.43
N GLU A 427 -17.57 -5.09 -4.06
CA GLU A 427 -18.48 -6.06 -3.45
C GLU A 427 -17.79 -6.97 -2.44
N GLU A 428 -16.47 -7.13 -2.57
CA GLU A 428 -15.67 -7.99 -1.73
C GLU A 428 -15.06 -7.28 -0.52
N LEU A 429 -15.20 -5.96 -0.39
CA LEU A 429 -14.77 -5.23 0.79
C LEU A 429 -15.71 -5.54 1.96
N ASP A 430 -15.12 -6.01 3.07
CA ASP A 430 -15.87 -6.38 4.27
C ASP A 430 -16.59 -5.18 4.88
N SER A 431 -15.94 -4.01 4.84
CA SER A 431 -16.52 -2.72 5.28
C SER A 431 -17.75 -2.29 4.47
N LEU A 432 -17.86 -2.69 3.20
CA LEU A 432 -18.97 -2.29 2.31
C LEU A 432 -20.12 -3.30 2.25
N LYS A 433 -20.06 -4.42 2.97
CA LYS A 433 -21.12 -5.46 2.95
C LYS A 433 -22.52 -4.91 3.20
N ASN A 434 -22.66 -3.92 4.07
CA ASN A 434 -23.96 -3.32 4.39
C ASN A 434 -24.52 -2.46 3.26
N VAL A 435 -23.65 -1.82 2.47
CA VAL A 435 -24.04 -1.04 1.29
C VAL A 435 -24.68 -1.97 0.26
N TRP A 436 -24.05 -3.11 0.00
CA TRP A 436 -24.53 -4.10 -0.99
C TRP A 436 -25.75 -4.89 -0.51
N LYS A 437 -25.87 -5.19 0.79
CA LYS A 437 -27.08 -5.81 1.36
C LYS A 437 -28.32 -4.93 1.20
N LYS A 438 -28.19 -3.61 1.32
CA LYS A 438 -29.31 -2.67 1.10
C LYS A 438 -29.81 -2.70 -0.34
N LYS A 439 -28.92 -2.84 -1.33
CA LYS A 439 -29.29 -2.99 -2.76
C LYS A 439 -30.22 -4.18 -3.01
N ILE A 440 -30.06 -5.27 -2.27
CA ILE A 440 -30.89 -6.49 -2.39
C ILE A 440 -32.27 -6.31 -1.75
N LEU A 441 -32.40 -5.45 -0.73
CA LEU A 441 -33.67 -5.17 -0.03
C LEU A 441 -34.48 -4.05 -0.68
N SER A 442 -33.87 -3.18 -1.49
CA SER A 442 -34.52 -2.03 -2.15
C SER A 442 -35.16 -2.35 -3.52
N GLN A 443 -35.44 -3.61 -3.82
CA GLN A 443 -36.35 -3.99 -4.91
C GLN A 443 -37.45 -4.93 -4.41
N PRO A 444 -38.53 -4.43 -3.79
CA PRO A 444 -39.84 -4.88 -4.23
C PRO A 444 -40.06 -4.28 -5.63
N GLU A 445 -40.27 -5.10 -6.65
CA GLU A 445 -40.96 -4.66 -7.86
C GLU A 445 -42.24 -3.95 -7.41
N ALA A 446 -42.23 -2.63 -7.42
CA ALA A 446 -43.48 -1.89 -7.32
C ALA A 446 -44.35 -2.37 -8.49
N PRO A 447 -45.61 -2.80 -8.25
CA PRO A 447 -46.48 -3.17 -9.34
C PRO A 447 -46.58 -1.98 -10.28
N ASP A 448 -46.09 -2.17 -11.50
CA ASP A 448 -46.07 -1.16 -12.55
C ASP A 448 -47.44 -0.47 -12.64
N PRO A 449 -47.55 0.83 -12.29
CA PRO A 449 -48.82 1.55 -12.22
C PRO A 449 -49.48 1.68 -13.61
N THR A 450 -48.76 1.31 -14.67
CA THR A 450 -49.26 1.34 -16.05
C THR A 450 -49.96 0.06 -16.49
N LYS A 451 -49.97 -1.00 -15.65
CA LYS A 451 -50.57 -2.31 -15.99
C LYS A 451 -52.09 -2.30 -16.18
N ASP A 452 -52.81 -1.32 -15.62
CA ASP A 452 -54.27 -1.19 -15.73
C ASP A 452 -54.73 -0.12 -16.74
N LEU A 453 -53.82 0.40 -17.56
CA LEU A 453 -54.19 1.37 -18.58
C LEU A 453 -54.81 0.68 -19.79
N THR A 454 -55.92 1.23 -20.29
CA THR A 454 -56.61 0.74 -21.50
C THR A 454 -55.83 1.00 -22.79
N PHE A 455 -54.68 1.66 -22.69
CA PHE A 455 -53.76 1.95 -23.78
C PHE A 455 -52.32 1.75 -23.29
N ASN A 456 -51.49 1.19 -24.17
CA ASN A 456 -50.10 0.88 -23.85
C ASN A 456 -49.24 2.15 -23.91
N LEU A 457 -48.61 2.52 -22.79
CA LEU A 457 -47.65 3.63 -22.71
C LEU A 457 -46.23 3.25 -23.12
N SER A 458 -45.95 1.94 -23.22
CA SER A 458 -44.66 1.43 -23.69
C SER A 458 -44.72 1.10 -25.18
N LEU A 459 -43.67 1.44 -25.91
CA LEU A 459 -43.53 1.01 -27.32
C LEU A 459 -43.03 -0.43 -27.33
N THR A 460 -43.64 -1.29 -28.15
CA THR A 460 -43.05 -2.61 -28.41
C THR A 460 -41.78 -2.46 -29.24
N ASP A 461 -40.86 -3.43 -29.16
CA ASP A 461 -39.61 -3.41 -29.95
C ASP A 461 -39.86 -3.19 -31.45
N SER A 462 -40.95 -3.76 -31.98
CA SER A 462 -41.38 -3.56 -33.36
C SER A 462 -41.83 -2.12 -33.66
N GLN A 463 -42.50 -1.45 -32.73
CA GLN A 463 -42.95 -0.06 -32.86
C GLN A 463 -41.79 0.92 -32.70
N GLN A 464 -40.84 0.62 -31.81
CA GLN A 464 -39.63 1.41 -31.65
C GLN A 464 -38.73 1.31 -32.88
N ALA A 465 -38.59 0.10 -33.47
CA ALA A 465 -37.91 -0.10 -34.75
C ALA A 465 -38.61 0.59 -35.92
N SER A 466 -39.95 0.64 -35.91
CA SER A 466 -40.72 1.35 -36.94
C SER A 466 -40.55 2.87 -36.80
N ARG A 467 -40.55 3.39 -35.56
CA ARG A 467 -40.34 4.81 -35.27
C ARG A 467 -38.93 5.28 -35.66
N SER A 468 -37.91 4.47 -35.43
CA SER A 468 -36.53 4.81 -35.81
C SER A 468 -36.29 4.77 -37.33
N GLN A 469 -37.20 4.16 -38.10
CA GLN A 469 -37.16 4.18 -39.56
C GLN A 469 -37.92 5.36 -40.18
N VAL A 470 -38.69 6.13 -39.39
CA VAL A 470 -39.38 7.32 -39.90
C VAL A 470 -38.34 8.42 -40.12
N PRO A 471 -38.10 8.85 -41.38
CA PRO A 471 -37.13 9.90 -41.66
C PRO A 471 -37.62 11.21 -41.05
N LEU A 472 -36.82 11.80 -40.17
CA LEU A 472 -37.13 13.10 -39.60
C LEU A 472 -36.94 14.18 -40.67
N PRO A 473 -37.93 15.06 -40.92
CA PRO A 473 -37.89 16.03 -42.02
C PRO A 473 -36.69 17.00 -42.04
N TYR A 474 -35.89 17.06 -40.97
CA TYR A 474 -34.80 18.01 -40.81
C TYR A 474 -33.48 17.41 -40.29
N GLU A 475 -33.31 16.08 -40.32
CA GLU A 475 -31.99 15.50 -40.03
C GLU A 475 -31.00 15.82 -41.15
N HIS A 476 -30.13 16.80 -40.90
CA HIS A 476 -29.02 17.15 -41.78
C HIS A 476 -27.96 16.06 -41.69
N ASN A 477 -28.20 14.94 -42.37
CA ASN A 477 -27.21 13.90 -42.57
C ASN A 477 -26.00 14.54 -43.28
N GLY A 478 -24.84 14.56 -42.61
CA GLY A 478 -23.59 15.22 -43.02
C GLY A 478 -22.95 14.68 -44.30
N ARG A 479 -23.74 14.60 -45.38
CA ARG A 479 -23.29 14.36 -46.74
C ARG A 479 -23.23 15.74 -47.39
N SER A 480 -22.03 16.29 -47.43
CA SER A 480 -21.72 17.52 -48.14
C SER A 480 -22.22 17.46 -49.58
N THR A 481 -23.39 18.05 -49.82
CA THR A 481 -23.86 18.40 -51.15
C THR A 481 -23.13 19.68 -51.54
N SER A 482 -22.19 19.51 -52.45
CA SER A 482 -21.64 20.60 -53.25
C SER A 482 -22.78 21.31 -53.98
N SER A 483 -23.29 22.41 -53.43
CA SER A 483 -23.89 23.54 -54.16
C SER A 483 -24.37 24.65 -53.22
N GLN A 484 -23.78 25.83 -53.40
CA GLN A 484 -24.25 27.17 -53.04
C GLN A 484 -24.12 27.66 -51.58
N ASN A 485 -23.22 28.65 -51.45
CA ASN A 485 -23.09 29.64 -50.39
C ASN A 485 -24.44 30.07 -49.79
N GLN A 486 -24.66 29.75 -48.52
CA GLN A 486 -25.27 30.63 -47.53
C GLN A 486 -25.14 29.96 -46.15
N SER A 487 -24.22 30.48 -45.33
CA SER A 487 -24.17 30.16 -43.90
C SER A 487 -25.38 30.81 -43.23
N ALA A 488 -26.48 30.07 -43.09
CA ALA A 488 -27.64 30.53 -42.34
C ALA A 488 -27.28 30.54 -40.84
N HIS A 489 -27.16 31.73 -40.27
CA HIS A 489 -27.09 31.93 -38.83
C HIS A 489 -28.51 32.20 -38.32
N ILE A 490 -28.91 31.49 -37.27
CA ILE A 490 -30.13 31.79 -36.52
C ILE A 490 -29.73 32.79 -35.44
N PHE A 491 -30.29 33.99 -35.51
CA PHE A 491 -30.15 35.01 -34.47
C PHE A 491 -31.44 35.03 -33.67
N TYR A 492 -31.32 34.85 -32.36
CA TYR A 492 -32.39 35.08 -31.40
C TYR A 492 -32.18 36.46 -30.81
N ASP A 493 -33.15 37.35 -30.99
CA ASP A 493 -33.16 38.68 -30.40
C ASP A 493 -34.29 38.66 -29.37
N PRO A 494 -33.99 38.54 -28.06
CA PRO A 494 -35.03 38.46 -27.03
C PRO A 494 -35.83 39.76 -27.06
N ASP A 495 -37.14 39.65 -27.23
CA ASP A 495 -38.01 40.82 -27.16
C ASP A 495 -38.26 41.21 -25.70
N SER A 496 -38.80 42.40 -25.48
CA SER A 496 -39.11 42.91 -24.15
C SER A 496 -40.26 42.17 -23.44
N ALA A 497 -40.79 41.09 -24.05
CA ALA A 497 -41.76 40.15 -23.50
C ALA A 497 -41.17 38.73 -23.35
N ASP A 498 -39.85 38.57 -23.49
CA ASP A 498 -39.07 37.51 -22.84
C ASP A 498 -38.62 38.01 -21.46
N ASP A 499 -39.61 38.31 -20.63
CA ASP A 499 -39.49 38.34 -19.19
C ASP A 499 -39.16 36.91 -18.73
N LEU A 500 -37.86 36.61 -18.67
CA LEU A 500 -37.34 35.63 -17.72
C LEU A 500 -37.80 36.08 -16.35
N ASP A 501 -38.89 35.50 -15.89
CA ASP A 501 -39.33 35.61 -14.52
C ASP A 501 -38.24 35.01 -13.64
N ASP A 502 -37.55 35.88 -12.89
CA ASP A 502 -36.64 35.46 -11.81
C ASP A 502 -37.44 34.85 -10.61
N GLU A 503 -38.76 34.71 -10.72
CA GLU A 503 -39.61 33.99 -9.77
C GLU A 503 -39.45 32.48 -10.01
N ASP A 504 -38.59 31.86 -9.19
CA ASP A 504 -38.44 30.41 -9.14
C ASP A 504 -39.81 29.79 -8.81
N PRO A 505 -40.42 28.99 -9.72
CA PRO A 505 -41.74 28.39 -9.49
C PRO A 505 -41.76 27.40 -8.31
N ASP A 506 -40.60 27.16 -7.70
CA ASP A 506 -40.40 26.33 -6.53
C ASP A 506 -40.61 27.08 -5.19
N GLU A 507 -40.67 28.43 -5.17
CA GLU A 507 -40.88 29.22 -3.93
C GLU A 507 -42.28 29.10 -3.31
N ASP A 508 -43.27 28.61 -4.06
CA ASP A 508 -44.66 28.44 -3.60
C ASP A 508 -44.95 27.06 -2.98
N LEU A 509 -43.96 26.16 -2.97
CA LEU A 509 -44.17 24.75 -2.62
C LEU A 509 -44.06 24.42 -1.12
N ASP A 510 -43.91 25.43 -0.26
CA ASP A 510 -44.00 25.29 1.19
C ASP A 510 -45.45 25.57 1.70
N LEU A 511 -46.36 24.60 1.47
CA LEU A 511 -47.70 24.57 2.10
C LEU A 511 -48.01 23.24 2.79
#